data_AF-A0A3E3E2J3-F1
#
_entry.id   AF-A0A3E3E2J3-F1
#
_cell.length_a   1.000
_cell.length_b   1.000
_cell.length_c   1.000
_cell.angle_alpha   90.00
_cell.angle_beta   90.00
_cell.angle_gamma   90.00
#
_symmetry.space_group_name_H-M   'P 1'
#
loop_
_entity.id
_entity.type
_entity.pdbx_description
1 polymer ?
#
loop_
_entity_poly.entity_id
_entity_poly.type
_entity_poly.pdbx_seq_one_letter_code
_entity_poly.pdbx_strand_id
1 'polypeptide(L)'
;MKYIKTRWNIPYYNMAFENYVMNNDDFKDDYVFFYIHSPSIIVGKHQNTIEEINSKYVKENDIIVARRNTGGGAVYHDEGNLNFSFITTKKEDENEIDFKKYTLPIINALKKLGVDAYLSGRNDILVDGKKISGNAQGLNKNKVLHHGTLMFNVDVESLVNSLNVSQMKIESKAIKSVKSRVLNIKDVLDIKMDIYQFKDFILDEIFSEMDMEEYRLTDKDYENIEKLVKDKYGTWEFNYGYSPKFSIKNKKKFESSGLIEVMLDVKSGIIEDIKISGDYFSVKETDELEDMIKGFNYREDDIKSLLETIKLDDYITNIKNEEFISLLFD
;
A
#
# COMPACT_ATOMS: atom_id res chain seq x y z
N MET A 1 9.86 19.45 9.50
CA MET A 1 9.62 18.00 9.55
C MET A 1 10.26 17.47 10.81
N LYS A 2 9.63 16.49 11.48
CA LYS A 2 10.11 15.89 12.74
C LYS A 2 10.26 14.39 12.56
N TYR A 3 11.27 13.82 13.21
CA TYR A 3 11.49 12.38 13.23
C TYR A 3 10.74 11.74 14.40
N ILE A 4 10.02 10.65 14.15
CA ILE A 4 9.42 9.82 15.21
C ILE A 4 10.15 8.49 15.28
N LYS A 5 10.75 8.20 16.43
CA LYS A 5 11.38 6.90 16.67
C LYS A 5 10.34 5.84 17.00
N THR A 6 10.10 4.92 16.06
CA THR A 6 9.24 3.74 16.31
C THR A 6 10.05 2.54 16.80
N ARG A 7 9.37 1.58 17.45
CA ARG A 7 9.99 0.35 17.99
C ARG A 7 9.23 -0.92 17.63
N TRP A 8 8.15 -0.80 16.88
CA TRP A 8 7.30 -1.93 16.54
C TRP A 8 7.87 -2.71 15.36
N ASN A 9 7.93 -4.03 15.51
CA ASN A 9 8.24 -4.98 14.45
C ASN A 9 7.00 -5.78 14.00
N ILE A 10 5.86 -5.61 14.68
CA ILE A 10 4.59 -6.20 14.30
C ILE A 10 3.80 -5.16 13.48
N PRO A 11 3.42 -5.48 12.23
CA PRO A 11 2.89 -4.50 11.30
C PRO A 11 1.61 -3.79 11.77
N TYR A 12 0.78 -4.45 12.58
CA TYR A 12 -0.48 -3.86 13.06
C TYR A 12 -0.28 -2.52 13.76
N TYR A 13 0.80 -2.39 14.54
CA TYR A 13 1.10 -1.16 15.27
C TYR A 13 1.52 -0.03 14.33
N ASN A 14 2.34 -0.31 13.32
CA ASN A 14 2.75 0.70 12.34
C ASN A 14 1.55 1.17 11.49
N MET A 15 0.66 0.27 11.07
CA MET A 15 -0.56 0.63 10.33
C MET A 15 -1.55 1.43 11.20
N ALA A 16 -1.69 1.06 12.47
CA ALA A 16 -2.47 1.80 13.44
C ALA A 16 -1.89 3.18 13.71
N PHE A 17 -0.56 3.27 13.84
CA PHE A 17 0.15 4.50 14.08
C PHE A 17 0.04 5.47 12.90
N GLU A 18 0.25 5.00 11.66
CA GLU A 18 0.02 5.79 10.46
C GLU A 18 -1.40 6.37 10.42
N ASN A 19 -2.40 5.55 10.74
CA ASN A 19 -3.79 6.00 10.80
C ASN A 19 -4.06 7.01 11.91
N TYR A 20 -3.48 6.79 13.08
CA TYR A 20 -3.62 7.68 14.22
C TYR A 20 -3.06 9.07 13.91
N VAL A 21 -1.82 9.15 13.40
CA VAL A 21 -1.20 10.43 13.02
C VAL A 21 -1.98 11.09 11.89
N MET A 22 -2.46 10.33 10.90
CA MET A 22 -3.26 10.88 9.81
C MET A 22 -4.55 11.56 10.29
N ASN A 23 -5.22 10.99 11.31
CA ASN A 23 -6.56 11.40 11.73
C ASN A 23 -6.60 12.14 13.08
N ASN A 24 -5.45 12.53 13.63
CA ASN A 24 -5.36 13.29 14.86
C ASN A 24 -4.84 14.72 14.58
N ASP A 25 -5.65 15.72 14.94
CA ASP A 25 -5.35 17.15 14.76
C ASP A 25 -4.26 17.68 15.71
N ASP A 26 -3.88 16.91 16.74
CA ASP A 26 -2.75 17.24 17.61
C ASP A 26 -1.40 17.10 16.88
N PHE A 27 -1.35 16.30 15.82
CA PHE A 27 -0.15 16.11 14.98
C PHE A 27 -0.09 17.16 13.87
N LYS A 28 0.44 18.35 14.19
CA LYS A 28 0.43 19.53 13.30
C LYS A 28 1.67 19.70 12.43
N ASP A 29 2.74 18.98 12.73
CA ASP A 29 3.97 19.03 11.94
C ASP A 29 3.95 18.02 10.78
N ASP A 30 4.97 18.08 9.93
CA ASP A 30 5.29 16.97 9.03
C ASP A 30 6.15 15.96 9.78
N TYR A 31 5.88 14.66 9.62
CA TYR A 31 6.56 13.60 10.33
C TYR A 31 7.21 12.61 9.36
N VAL A 32 8.38 12.10 9.75
CA VAL A 32 9.03 10.95 9.10
C VAL A 32 9.37 9.91 10.15
N PHE A 33 9.20 8.64 9.81
CA PHE A 33 9.66 7.54 10.66
C PHE A 33 10.00 6.31 9.83
N PHE A 34 10.85 5.47 10.40
CA PHE A 34 11.31 4.23 9.81
C PHE A 34 10.92 3.05 10.69
N TYR A 35 10.72 1.89 10.07
CA TYR A 35 10.38 0.64 10.76
C TYR A 35 10.80 -0.60 9.98
N ILE A 36 11.08 -1.67 10.71
CA ILE A 36 11.47 -2.98 10.18
C ILE A 36 10.52 -3.99 10.81
N HIS A 37 9.82 -4.76 10.00
CA HIS A 37 8.88 -5.77 10.48
C HIS A 37 9.54 -7.14 10.55
N SER A 38 9.03 -7.99 11.43
CA SER A 38 9.21 -9.44 11.30
C SER A 38 8.45 -9.99 10.08
N PRO A 39 8.69 -11.23 9.64
CA PRO A 39 8.09 -11.80 8.43
C PRO A 39 6.59 -11.55 8.35
N SER A 40 6.20 -10.74 7.36
CA SER A 40 4.82 -10.25 7.22
C SER A 40 4.43 -10.06 5.76
N ILE A 41 3.14 -10.25 5.45
CA ILE A 41 2.53 -9.77 4.22
C ILE A 41 1.68 -8.55 4.56
N ILE A 42 1.93 -7.43 3.88
CA ILE A 42 1.12 -6.23 3.97
C ILE A 42 0.23 -6.16 2.72
N VAL A 43 -1.05 -6.46 2.88
CA VAL A 43 -2.04 -6.38 1.79
C VAL A 43 -2.55 -4.95 1.64
N GLY A 44 -2.81 -4.55 0.40
CA GLY A 44 -3.39 -3.25 0.08
C GLY A 44 -4.82 -3.12 0.61
N LYS A 45 -5.24 -1.88 0.85
CA LYS A 45 -6.56 -1.56 1.40
C LYS A 45 -7.71 -2.28 0.69
N HIS A 46 -7.65 -2.33 -0.64
CA HIS A 46 -8.72 -2.83 -1.50
C HIS A 46 -8.53 -4.29 -1.94
N GLN A 47 -7.47 -4.98 -1.51
CA GLN A 47 -7.17 -6.32 -2.00
C GLN A 47 -7.97 -7.42 -1.28
N ASN A 48 -8.30 -8.48 -2.02
CA ASN A 48 -8.85 -9.70 -1.45
C ASN A 48 -7.73 -10.58 -0.88
N THR A 49 -7.49 -10.48 0.43
CA THR A 49 -6.39 -11.18 1.12
C THR A 49 -6.32 -12.68 0.82
N ILE A 50 -7.47 -13.35 0.78
CA ILE A 50 -7.54 -14.80 0.56
C ILE A 50 -7.03 -15.17 -0.84
N GLU A 51 -7.28 -14.32 -1.84
CA GLU A 51 -6.79 -14.53 -3.19
C GLU A 51 -5.31 -14.12 -3.37
N GLU A 52 -4.83 -13.16 -2.58
CA GLU A 52 -3.47 -12.62 -2.71
C GLU A 52 -2.37 -13.48 -2.06
N ILE A 53 -2.69 -14.20 -0.98
CA ILE A 53 -1.68 -14.89 -0.18
C ILE A 53 -1.70 -16.40 -0.37
N ASN A 54 -0.52 -17.02 -0.26
CA ASN A 54 -0.42 -18.47 -0.10
C ASN A 54 -0.70 -18.83 1.36
N SER A 55 -1.98 -19.02 1.72
CA SER A 55 -2.40 -19.22 3.12
C SER A 55 -1.71 -20.42 3.78
N LYS A 56 -1.34 -21.46 3.01
CA LYS A 56 -0.61 -22.61 3.53
C LYS A 56 0.80 -22.21 3.96
N TYR A 57 1.57 -21.59 3.06
CA TYR A 57 2.94 -21.16 3.36
C TYR A 57 2.98 -20.13 4.49
N VAL A 58 2.06 -19.16 4.46
CA VAL A 58 1.92 -18.13 5.51
C VAL A 58 1.72 -18.77 6.88
N LYS A 59 0.84 -19.76 6.97
CA LYS A 59 0.57 -20.47 8.23
C LYS A 59 1.73 -21.36 8.67
N GLU A 60 2.39 -22.04 7.73
CA GLU A 60 3.52 -22.94 8.03
C GLU A 60 4.78 -22.20 8.50
N ASN A 61 4.92 -20.91 8.14
CA ASN A 61 6.08 -20.08 8.47
C ASN A 61 5.77 -18.93 9.44
N ASP A 62 4.60 -18.98 10.11
CA ASP A 62 4.17 -17.97 11.09
C ASP A 62 4.24 -16.51 10.58
N ILE A 63 3.91 -16.31 9.31
CA ILE A 63 3.97 -14.99 8.65
C ILE A 63 2.73 -14.18 9.02
N ILE A 64 2.94 -12.95 9.51
CA ILE A 64 1.85 -12.05 9.92
C ILE A 64 1.18 -11.48 8.67
N VAL A 65 -0.16 -11.39 8.64
CA VAL A 65 -0.89 -10.76 7.53
C VAL A 65 -1.61 -9.53 8.05
N ALA A 66 -1.23 -8.36 7.53
CA ALA A 66 -1.80 -7.08 7.91
C ALA A 66 -2.32 -6.31 6.69
N ARG A 67 -3.46 -5.65 6.82
CA ARG A 67 -3.98 -4.71 5.83
C ARG A 67 -3.54 -3.29 6.17
N ARG A 68 -3.07 -2.55 5.15
CA ARG A 68 -2.71 -1.13 5.29
C ARG A 68 -3.84 -0.18 4.88
N ASN A 69 -3.65 1.09 5.19
CA ASN A 69 -4.63 2.16 4.90
C ASN A 69 -4.55 2.73 3.48
N THR A 70 -3.58 2.29 2.69
CA THR A 70 -3.33 2.76 1.33
C THR A 70 -3.64 1.67 0.30
N GLY A 71 -3.98 2.08 -0.92
CA GLY A 71 -4.16 1.17 -2.05
C GLY A 71 -2.85 0.55 -2.52
N GLY A 72 -2.85 -0.11 -3.68
CA GLY A 72 -1.70 -0.82 -4.24
C GLY A 72 -1.70 -2.33 -3.91
N GLY A 73 -0.71 -3.04 -4.43
CA GLY A 73 -0.60 -4.50 -4.28
C GLY A 73 -0.05 -4.99 -2.93
N ALA A 74 0.02 -6.30 -2.78
CA ALA A 74 0.55 -6.95 -1.58
C ALA A 74 2.08 -6.93 -1.61
N VAL A 75 2.70 -6.73 -0.44
CA VAL A 75 4.16 -6.71 -0.28
C VAL A 75 4.59 -7.62 0.86
N TYR A 76 5.74 -8.26 0.70
CA TYR A 76 6.37 -9.06 1.75
C TYR A 76 7.41 -8.22 2.49
N HIS A 77 7.40 -8.30 3.81
CA HIS A 77 8.36 -7.67 4.70
C HIS A 77 9.08 -8.75 5.51
N ASP A 78 10.34 -8.50 5.83
CA ASP A 78 11.14 -9.21 6.81
C ASP A 78 12.16 -8.23 7.42
N GLU A 79 13.08 -8.74 8.24
CA GLU A 79 14.15 -7.96 8.86
C GLU A 79 15.15 -7.37 7.85
N GLY A 80 15.10 -7.81 6.59
CA GLY A 80 15.87 -7.27 5.47
C GLY A 80 15.15 -6.14 4.73
N ASN A 81 13.92 -5.78 5.12
CA ASN A 81 13.13 -4.73 4.49
C ASN A 81 13.05 -3.47 5.38
N LEU A 82 13.66 -2.37 4.95
CA LEU A 82 13.54 -1.09 5.64
C LEU A 82 12.31 -0.35 5.12
N ASN A 83 11.39 0.02 5.99
CA ASN A 83 10.21 0.79 5.61
C ASN A 83 10.35 2.23 6.09
N PHE A 84 9.77 3.15 5.33
CA PHE A 84 9.69 4.55 5.67
C PHE A 84 8.26 5.06 5.50
N SER A 85 7.91 6.08 6.27
CA SER A 85 6.62 6.74 6.19
C SER A 85 6.80 8.23 6.39
N PHE A 86 6.27 9.01 5.47
CA PHE A 86 6.12 10.45 5.52
C PHE A 86 4.66 10.78 5.74
N ILE A 87 4.34 11.54 6.78
CA ILE A 87 3.01 12.08 7.01
C ILE A 87 3.13 13.60 7.02
N THR A 88 2.64 14.25 5.97
CA THR A 88 2.79 15.69 5.79
C THR A 88 1.45 16.39 5.75
N THR A 89 1.44 17.67 6.09
CA THR A 89 0.27 18.53 5.90
C THR A 89 -0.03 18.66 4.41
N LYS A 90 -1.29 18.42 4.04
CA LYS A 90 -1.77 18.54 2.67
C LYS A 90 -1.89 20.02 2.30
N LYS A 91 -1.25 20.43 1.21
CA LYS A 91 -1.41 21.77 0.62
C LYS A 91 -2.67 21.83 -0.24
N GLU A 92 -3.20 23.02 -0.49
CA GLU A 92 -4.45 23.22 -1.23
C GLU A 92 -4.42 22.61 -2.65
N ASP A 93 -3.24 22.56 -3.27
CA ASP A 93 -2.99 22.00 -4.60
C ASP A 93 -2.68 20.49 -4.60
N GLU A 94 -2.46 19.87 -3.43
CA GLU A 94 -2.11 18.46 -3.29
C GLU A 94 -3.36 17.56 -3.19
N ASN A 95 -4.20 17.61 -4.22
CA ASN A 95 -5.44 16.83 -4.27
C ASN A 95 -5.30 15.44 -4.90
N GLU A 96 -4.13 15.14 -5.46
CA GLU A 96 -3.85 13.91 -6.19
C GLU A 96 -2.64 13.19 -5.59
N ILE A 97 -2.47 11.94 -6.00
CA ILE A 97 -1.33 11.11 -5.61
C ILE A 97 -0.08 11.56 -6.38
N ASP A 98 0.99 11.89 -5.67
CA ASP A 98 2.27 12.33 -6.24
C ASP A 98 3.43 11.57 -5.61
N PHE A 99 3.68 10.37 -6.14
CA PHE A 99 4.80 9.56 -5.71
C PHE A 99 6.17 10.22 -5.98
N LYS A 100 6.28 11.09 -6.98
CA LYS A 100 7.55 11.70 -7.36
C LYS A 100 8.05 12.64 -6.28
N LYS A 101 7.17 13.46 -5.72
CA LYS A 101 7.50 14.39 -4.63
C LYS A 101 8.12 13.65 -3.43
N TYR A 102 7.50 12.56 -2.98
CA TYR A 102 7.89 11.88 -1.73
C TYR A 102 8.98 10.81 -1.92
N THR A 103 9.19 10.31 -3.14
CA THR A 103 10.31 9.39 -3.43
C THR A 103 11.63 10.10 -3.69
N LEU A 104 11.60 11.38 -4.09
CA LEU A 104 12.80 12.12 -4.46
C LEU A 104 13.86 12.20 -3.33
N PRO A 105 13.52 12.48 -2.05
CA PRO A 105 14.51 12.48 -0.97
C PRO A 105 15.19 11.11 -0.81
N ILE A 106 14.43 10.03 -0.91
CA ILE A 106 14.94 8.65 -0.82
C ILE A 106 15.86 8.33 -2.01
N ILE A 107 15.45 8.69 -3.22
CA ILE A 107 16.26 8.51 -4.43
C ILE A 107 17.58 9.28 -4.33
N ASN A 108 17.55 10.52 -3.86
CA ASN A 108 18.76 11.34 -3.69
C ASN A 108 19.71 10.73 -2.66
N ALA A 109 19.19 10.23 -1.53
CA ALA A 109 19.98 9.54 -0.52
C ALA A 109 20.63 8.26 -1.08
N LEU A 110 19.89 7.45 -1.82
CA LEU A 110 20.41 6.25 -2.51
C LEU A 110 21.54 6.59 -3.49
N LYS A 111 21.38 7.67 -4.27
CA LYS A 111 22.42 8.12 -5.21
C LYS A 111 23.71 8.54 -4.52
N LYS A 112 23.63 9.13 -3.33
CA LYS A 112 24.81 9.46 -2.51
C LYS A 112 25.53 8.21 -1.98
N LEU A 113 24.83 7.07 -1.87
CA LEU A 113 25.42 5.75 -1.60
C LEU A 113 25.98 5.05 -2.86
N GLY A 114 25.95 5.70 -4.03
CA GLY A 114 26.37 5.10 -5.29
C GLY A 114 25.31 4.21 -5.96
N VAL A 115 24.07 4.21 -5.46
CA VAL A 115 22.96 3.44 -6.05
C VAL A 115 22.18 4.34 -6.99
N ASP A 116 22.29 4.14 -8.32
CA ASP A 116 21.58 4.96 -9.32
C ASP A 116 20.09 4.58 -9.43
N ALA A 117 19.36 4.92 -8.37
CA ALA A 117 17.93 4.67 -8.26
C ALA A 117 17.11 5.69 -9.05
N TYR A 118 15.99 5.25 -9.63
CA TYR A 118 15.04 6.12 -10.31
C TYR A 118 13.60 5.64 -10.14
N LEU A 119 12.65 6.57 -10.14
CA LEU A 119 11.22 6.26 -10.13
C LEU A 119 10.80 5.70 -11.49
N SER A 120 10.01 4.63 -11.49
CA SER A 120 9.46 4.01 -12.70
C SER A 120 8.02 3.54 -12.49
N GLY A 121 7.27 3.49 -13.58
CA GLY A 121 5.85 3.14 -13.55
C GLY A 121 5.06 4.11 -12.68
N ARG A 122 4.13 3.58 -11.88
CA ARG A 122 3.27 4.37 -11.01
C ARG A 122 3.96 4.76 -9.71
N ASN A 123 4.64 3.81 -9.07
CA ASN A 123 5.01 3.91 -7.65
C ASN A 123 6.26 3.11 -7.25
N ASP A 124 7.06 2.65 -8.22
CA ASP A 124 8.21 1.78 -7.96
C ASP A 124 9.53 2.54 -8.12
N ILE A 125 10.51 2.26 -7.24
CA ILE A 125 11.90 2.72 -7.44
C ILE A 125 12.70 1.53 -7.97
N LEU A 126 13.43 1.76 -9.07
CA LEU A 126 14.24 0.74 -9.74
C LEU A 126 15.72 1.11 -9.71
N VAL A 127 16.56 0.07 -9.83
CA VAL A 127 17.98 0.12 -10.14
C VAL A 127 18.24 -0.93 -11.22
N ASP A 128 18.90 -0.55 -12.32
CA ASP A 128 19.14 -1.44 -13.47
C ASP A 128 17.88 -2.15 -13.98
N GLY A 129 16.75 -1.45 -14.00
CA GLY A 129 15.45 -2.00 -14.42
C GLY A 129 14.82 -2.99 -13.42
N LYS A 130 15.42 -3.21 -12.25
CA LYS A 130 14.91 -4.08 -11.19
C LYS A 130 14.38 -3.27 -10.02
N LYS A 131 13.24 -3.69 -9.47
CA LYS A 131 12.58 -3.02 -8.35
C LYS A 131 13.36 -3.19 -7.06
N ILE A 132 13.57 -2.09 -6.35
CA ILE A 132 14.16 -2.03 -5.00
C ILE A 132 13.18 -1.46 -3.95
N SER A 133 12.11 -0.79 -4.39
CA SER A 133 11.10 -0.15 -3.53
C SER A 133 9.73 -0.19 -4.17
N GLY A 134 8.70 -0.46 -3.38
CA GLY A 134 7.31 -0.16 -3.72
C GLY A 134 6.77 0.93 -2.80
N ASN A 135 6.05 1.89 -3.37
CA ASN A 135 5.49 3.02 -2.63
C ASN A 135 3.96 3.00 -2.66
N ALA A 136 3.33 3.54 -1.64
CA ALA A 136 1.89 3.74 -1.61
C ALA A 136 1.57 5.06 -0.91
N GLN A 137 0.49 5.70 -1.35
CA GLN A 137 0.07 6.99 -0.83
C GLN A 137 -1.41 6.91 -0.44
N GLY A 138 -1.77 7.63 0.61
CA GLY A 138 -3.14 7.86 1.04
C GLY A 138 -3.31 9.33 1.40
N LEU A 139 -4.49 9.88 1.11
CA LEU A 139 -4.81 11.27 1.40
C LEU A 139 -6.04 11.32 2.29
N ASN A 140 -6.08 12.28 3.20
CA ASN A 140 -7.34 12.72 3.80
C ASN A 140 -7.49 14.24 3.58
N LYS A 141 -8.48 14.85 4.26
CA LYS A 141 -8.76 16.28 4.11
C LYS A 141 -7.53 17.16 4.40
N ASN A 142 -6.72 16.78 5.39
CA ASN A 142 -5.70 17.65 5.98
C ASN A 142 -4.27 17.15 5.77
N LYS A 143 -4.07 15.86 5.44
CA LYS A 143 -2.76 15.21 5.45
C LYS A 143 -2.57 14.26 4.29
N VAL A 144 -1.31 14.05 3.96
CA VAL A 144 -0.82 13.05 3.00
C VAL A 144 0.03 12.05 3.75
N LEU A 145 -0.27 10.77 3.60
CA LEU A 145 0.57 9.64 4.00
C LEU A 145 1.26 9.12 2.74
N HIS A 146 2.58 9.14 2.70
CA HIS A 146 3.37 8.41 1.71
C HIS A 146 4.30 7.46 2.45
N HIS A 147 4.19 6.17 2.15
CA HIS A 147 5.11 5.18 2.70
C HIS A 147 5.67 4.28 1.61
N GLY A 148 6.77 3.62 1.93
CA GLY A 148 7.40 2.73 1.00
C GLY A 148 8.34 1.74 1.66
N THR A 149 8.71 0.75 0.88
CA THR A 149 9.69 -0.26 1.24
C THR A 149 11.04 0.07 0.64
N LEU A 150 12.12 -0.40 1.25
CA LEU A 150 13.47 -0.42 0.71
C LEU A 150 14.01 -1.82 0.95
N MET A 151 14.03 -2.62 -0.13
CA MET A 151 14.50 -3.99 -0.09
C MET A 151 16.01 -4.00 0.09
N PHE A 152 16.45 -3.91 1.34
CA PHE A 152 17.87 -3.84 1.66
C PHE A 152 18.51 -5.22 1.49
N ASN A 153 17.93 -6.25 2.10
CA ASN A 153 18.40 -7.63 2.05
C ASN A 153 17.25 -8.63 2.33
N VAL A 154 16.15 -8.49 1.59
CA VAL A 154 14.93 -9.29 1.75
C VAL A 154 15.14 -10.72 1.25
N ASP A 155 14.53 -11.68 1.93
CA ASP A 155 14.38 -13.05 1.44
C ASP A 155 13.36 -13.11 0.29
N VAL A 156 13.89 -13.02 -0.93
CA VAL A 156 13.10 -13.07 -2.16
C VAL A 156 12.39 -14.41 -2.34
N GLU A 157 12.90 -15.50 -1.77
CA GLU A 157 12.23 -16.81 -1.85
C GLU A 157 10.97 -16.83 -0.98
N SER A 158 11.10 -16.40 0.28
CA SER A 158 9.94 -16.22 1.16
C SER A 158 8.92 -15.25 0.57
N LEU A 159 9.35 -14.14 -0.04
CA LEU A 159 8.45 -13.23 -0.76
C LEU A 159 7.63 -13.95 -1.83
N VAL A 160 8.27 -14.76 -2.67
CA VAL A 160 7.60 -15.47 -3.77
C VAL A 160 6.63 -16.51 -3.24
N ASN A 161 7.05 -17.28 -2.25
CA ASN A 161 6.25 -18.38 -1.70
C ASN A 161 5.07 -17.89 -0.85
N SER A 162 5.17 -16.69 -0.28
CA SER A 162 4.14 -16.05 0.55
C SER A 162 2.96 -15.51 -0.26
N LEU A 163 3.19 -15.14 -1.52
CA LEU A 163 2.17 -14.59 -2.41
C LEU A 163 1.58 -15.68 -3.30
N ASN A 164 0.29 -15.54 -3.61
CA ASN A 164 -0.41 -16.49 -4.48
C ASN A 164 -0.03 -16.21 -5.94
N VAL A 165 1.04 -16.85 -6.41
CA VAL A 165 1.38 -16.85 -7.84
C VAL A 165 0.44 -17.84 -8.53
N SER A 166 -0.25 -17.43 -9.59
CA SER A 166 -1.23 -18.30 -10.28
C SER A 166 -0.66 -19.71 -10.47
N GLN A 167 -1.43 -20.73 -10.03
CA GLN A 167 -1.02 -22.14 -9.91
C GLN A 167 -0.41 -22.74 -11.20
N MET A 168 -0.53 -22.08 -12.34
CA MET A 168 0.09 -22.48 -13.62
C MET A 168 1.60 -22.24 -13.69
N LYS A 169 2.21 -21.48 -12.76
CA LYS A 169 3.67 -21.30 -12.72
C LYS A 169 4.31 -22.28 -11.75
N ILE A 170 5.10 -23.21 -12.28
CA ILE A 170 6.03 -24.03 -11.48
C ILE A 170 6.83 -23.10 -10.56
N GLU A 171 6.85 -23.37 -9.24
CA GLU A 171 7.46 -22.52 -8.20
C GLU A 171 8.88 -22.07 -8.57
N SER A 172 9.71 -22.98 -9.09
CA SER A 172 11.09 -22.67 -9.52
C SER A 172 11.16 -21.64 -10.66
N LYS A 173 10.15 -21.58 -11.54
CA LYS A 173 10.04 -20.55 -12.59
C LYS A 173 9.52 -19.23 -12.02
N ALA A 174 8.63 -19.28 -11.03
CA ALA A 174 8.13 -18.09 -10.34
C ALA A 174 9.26 -17.38 -9.57
N ILE A 175 10.06 -18.13 -8.81
CA ILE A 175 11.22 -17.61 -8.07
C ILE A 175 12.22 -16.97 -9.04
N LYS A 176 12.61 -17.67 -10.11
CA LYS A 176 13.52 -17.11 -11.13
C LYS A 176 12.97 -15.83 -11.77
N SER A 177 11.67 -15.79 -12.05
CA SER A 177 11.00 -14.62 -12.64
C SER A 177 10.89 -13.42 -11.69
N VAL A 178 10.77 -13.64 -10.38
CA VAL A 178 10.77 -12.54 -9.41
C VAL A 178 12.20 -12.07 -9.15
N LYS A 179 13.16 -12.99 -8.94
CA LYS A 179 14.60 -12.65 -8.81
C LYS A 179 15.15 -11.88 -10.02
N SER A 180 14.56 -12.03 -11.21
CA SER A 180 14.94 -11.23 -12.38
C SER A 180 14.36 -9.81 -12.39
N ARG A 181 13.31 -9.54 -11.59
CA ARG A 181 12.56 -8.27 -11.56
C ARG A 181 12.79 -7.45 -10.29
N VAL A 182 13.28 -8.05 -9.21
CA VAL A 182 13.60 -7.37 -7.96
C VAL A 182 15.09 -7.44 -7.67
N LEU A 183 15.58 -6.54 -6.83
CA LEU A 183 16.98 -6.43 -6.43
C LEU A 183 17.07 -6.02 -4.96
N ASN A 184 18.00 -6.60 -4.22
CA ASN A 184 18.34 -6.12 -2.89
C ASN A 184 19.40 -5.03 -3.02
N ILE A 185 19.20 -3.91 -2.32
CA ILE A 185 20.11 -2.77 -2.33
C ILE A 185 21.52 -3.20 -1.87
N LYS A 186 21.61 -4.11 -0.90
CA LYS A 186 22.88 -4.67 -0.42
C LYS A 186 23.71 -5.34 -1.51
N ASP A 187 23.09 -5.87 -2.57
CA ASP A 187 23.80 -6.54 -3.68
C ASP A 187 24.51 -5.56 -4.62
N VAL A 188 24.14 -4.27 -4.58
CA VAL A 188 24.71 -3.20 -5.42
C VAL A 188 25.43 -2.12 -4.63
N LEU A 189 25.53 -2.26 -3.31
CA LEU A 189 26.30 -1.35 -2.47
C LEU A 189 27.79 -1.73 -2.50
N ASP A 190 28.63 -0.76 -2.81
CA ASP A 190 30.09 -0.91 -2.71
C ASP A 190 30.57 -0.96 -1.25
N ILE A 191 29.79 -0.39 -0.33
CA ILE A 191 30.12 -0.26 1.09
C ILE A 191 29.37 -1.33 1.88
N LYS A 192 30.12 -2.09 2.70
CA LYS A 192 29.51 -3.04 3.65
C LYS A 192 28.83 -2.28 4.78
N MET A 193 27.51 -2.43 4.88
CA MET A 193 26.72 -1.95 6.00
C MET A 193 25.60 -2.92 6.34
N ASP A 194 25.08 -2.82 7.56
CA ASP A 194 23.82 -3.47 7.95
C ASP A 194 22.60 -2.54 7.70
N ILE A 195 21.41 -3.08 7.92
CA ILE A 195 20.16 -2.34 7.67
C ILE A 195 19.97 -1.14 8.62
N TYR A 196 20.55 -1.18 9.82
CA TYR A 196 20.44 -0.09 10.79
C TYR A 196 21.35 1.07 10.41
N GLN A 197 22.58 0.77 9.98
CA GLN A 197 23.50 1.74 9.39
C GLN A 197 22.92 2.35 8.10
N PHE A 198 22.30 1.52 7.26
CA PHE A 198 21.59 2.00 6.07
C PHE A 198 20.44 2.94 6.44
N LYS A 199 19.61 2.58 7.43
CA LYS A 199 18.52 3.43 7.93
C LYS A 199 19.05 4.76 8.49
N ASP A 200 20.09 4.72 9.31
CA ASP A 200 20.69 5.94 9.89
C ASP A 200 21.24 6.84 8.77
N PHE A 201 21.90 6.27 7.76
CA PHE A 201 22.35 7.03 6.58
C PHE A 201 21.20 7.70 5.82
N ILE A 202 20.13 6.96 5.50
CA ILE A 202 18.98 7.53 4.77
C ILE A 202 18.31 8.63 5.60
N LEU A 203 18.21 8.44 6.93
CA LEU A 203 17.67 9.44 7.84
C LEU A 203 18.53 10.71 7.84
N ASP A 204 19.85 10.58 8.00
CA ASP A 204 20.78 11.72 7.98
C ASP A 204 20.69 12.51 6.67
N GLU A 205 20.53 11.81 5.54
CA GLU A 205 20.37 12.44 4.23
C GLU A 205 19.04 13.16 4.05
N ILE A 206 17.94 12.65 4.61
CA ILE A 206 16.64 13.36 4.59
C ILE A 206 16.73 14.69 5.36
N PHE A 207 17.51 14.70 6.44
CA PHE A 207 17.71 15.88 7.29
C PHE A 207 19.00 16.65 6.94
N SER A 208 19.67 16.40 5.80
CA SER A 208 20.98 17.01 5.53
C SER A 208 20.95 18.55 5.44
N GLU A 209 19.78 19.12 5.13
CA GLU A 209 19.55 20.56 5.00
C GLU A 209 18.68 21.15 6.14
N MET A 210 18.37 20.38 7.19
CA MET A 210 17.55 20.85 8.31
C MET A 210 17.85 20.14 9.63
N ASP A 211 17.66 20.83 10.75
CA ASP A 211 17.83 20.21 12.05
C ASP A 211 16.79 19.11 12.30
N MET A 212 17.27 17.92 12.65
CA MET A 212 16.39 16.81 13.02
C MET A 212 15.83 17.01 14.43
N GLU A 213 14.57 17.43 14.51
CA GLU A 213 13.81 17.45 15.76
C GLU A 213 13.10 16.09 15.98
N GLU A 214 13.32 15.48 17.15
CA GLU A 214 12.62 14.25 17.55
C GLU A 214 11.26 14.60 18.18
N TYR A 215 10.17 14.05 17.62
CA TYR A 215 8.87 14.04 18.29
C TYR A 215 8.71 12.73 19.07
N ARG A 216 8.46 12.86 20.38
CA ARG A 216 8.27 11.72 21.29
C ARG A 216 6.80 11.49 21.55
N LEU A 217 6.33 10.28 21.21
CA LEU A 217 4.97 9.85 21.51
C LEU A 217 4.71 9.89 23.02
N THR A 218 3.55 10.41 23.39
CA THR A 218 3.04 10.44 24.77
C THR A 218 2.39 9.10 25.13
N ASP A 219 2.19 8.83 26.42
CA ASP A 219 1.49 7.62 26.87
C ASP A 219 0.08 7.52 26.26
N LYS A 220 -0.61 8.66 26.12
CA LYS A 220 -1.92 8.74 25.47
C LYS A 220 -1.87 8.35 24.00
N ASP A 221 -0.79 8.68 23.29
CA ASP A 221 -0.60 8.25 21.91
C ASP A 221 -0.47 6.73 21.83
N TYR A 222 0.34 6.14 22.70
CA TYR A 222 0.46 4.68 22.78
C TYR A 222 -0.88 4.00 23.09
N GLU A 223 -1.64 4.49 24.06
CA GLU A 223 -2.98 3.97 24.39
C GLU A 223 -3.95 4.00 23.19
N ASN A 224 -3.96 5.11 22.44
CA ASN A 224 -4.81 5.24 21.25
C ASN A 224 -4.38 4.28 20.13
N ILE A 225 -3.07 4.11 19.92
CA ILE A 225 -2.52 3.19 18.91
C ILE A 225 -2.86 1.74 19.30
N GLU A 226 -2.67 1.37 20.57
CA GLU A 226 -3.03 0.04 21.07
C GLU A 226 -4.52 -0.25 20.92
N LYS A 227 -5.36 0.75 21.18
CA LYS A 227 -6.80 0.64 20.95
C LYS A 227 -7.10 0.39 19.47
N LEU A 228 -6.49 1.13 18.53
CA LEU A 228 -6.66 0.91 17.10
C LEU A 228 -6.19 -0.48 16.65
N VAL A 229 -5.10 -0.99 17.23
CA VAL A 229 -4.65 -2.36 16.99
C VAL A 229 -5.70 -3.35 17.45
N LYS A 230 -6.19 -3.22 18.68
CA LYS A 230 -7.19 -4.13 19.26
C LYS A 230 -8.52 -4.12 18.49
N ASP A 231 -8.99 -2.93 18.14
CA ASP A 231 -10.33 -2.73 17.59
C ASP A 231 -10.39 -2.91 16.06
N LYS A 232 -9.23 -2.80 15.38
CA LYS A 232 -9.17 -2.83 13.90
C LYS A 232 -7.95 -3.55 13.34
N TYR A 233 -6.74 -3.03 13.51
CA TYR A 233 -5.58 -3.51 12.71
C TYR A 233 -5.13 -4.92 13.06
N GLY A 234 -5.39 -5.39 14.28
CA GLY A 234 -5.09 -6.75 14.73
C GLY A 234 -6.25 -7.73 14.57
N THR A 235 -7.39 -7.32 13.99
CA THR A 235 -8.58 -8.19 13.88
C THR A 235 -8.57 -9.02 12.59
N TRP A 236 -9.20 -10.19 12.63
CA TRP A 236 -9.32 -11.04 11.44
C TRP A 236 -10.23 -10.37 10.40
N GLU A 237 -11.29 -9.71 10.87
CA GLU A 237 -12.28 -9.02 10.07
C GLU A 237 -11.64 -7.95 9.19
N PHE A 238 -10.72 -7.15 9.72
CA PHE A 238 -10.05 -6.12 8.92
C PHE A 238 -9.01 -6.73 7.96
N ASN A 239 -8.23 -7.70 8.41
CA ASN A 239 -7.12 -8.24 7.64
C ASN A 239 -7.56 -9.24 6.56
N TYR A 240 -8.66 -9.97 6.78
CA TYR A 240 -9.16 -11.04 5.91
C TYR A 240 -10.65 -10.92 5.57
N GLY A 241 -11.44 -10.42 6.52
CA GLY A 241 -12.89 -10.57 6.52
C GLY A 241 -13.59 -9.78 5.44
N TYR A 242 -13.76 -10.38 4.27
CA TYR A 242 -14.84 -10.04 3.35
C TYR A 242 -15.05 -11.14 2.30
N SER A 243 -16.19 -11.85 2.35
CA SER A 243 -16.63 -12.77 1.29
C SER A 243 -18.16 -12.90 1.25
N PRO A 244 -18.91 -11.84 0.88
CA PRO A 244 -20.33 -11.95 0.61
C PRO A 244 -20.60 -12.88 -0.58
N LYS A 245 -21.84 -13.34 -0.66
CA LYS A 245 -22.31 -14.07 -1.83
C LYS A 245 -22.60 -13.07 -2.95
N PHE A 246 -21.79 -13.11 -3.99
CA PHE A 246 -22.02 -12.34 -5.20
C PHE A 246 -22.39 -13.27 -6.36
N SER A 247 -23.30 -12.80 -7.20
CA SER A 247 -23.84 -13.52 -8.37
C SER A 247 -22.98 -13.32 -9.63
N ILE A 248 -22.30 -12.18 -9.73
CA ILE A 248 -21.47 -11.78 -10.86
C ILE A 248 -20.10 -11.41 -10.32
N LYS A 249 -19.03 -11.84 -10.99
CA LYS A 249 -17.65 -11.51 -10.66
C LYS A 249 -16.89 -11.20 -11.95
N ASN A 250 -16.56 -9.93 -12.14
CA ASN A 250 -15.82 -9.44 -13.29
C ASN A 250 -14.47 -8.90 -12.83
N LYS A 251 -13.41 -9.17 -13.61
CA LYS A 251 -12.03 -8.81 -13.25
C LYS A 251 -11.24 -8.41 -14.48
N LYS A 252 -10.59 -7.24 -14.42
CA LYS A 252 -9.80 -6.70 -15.54
C LYS A 252 -8.59 -5.95 -15.02
N LYS A 253 -7.48 -6.06 -15.75
CA LYS A 253 -6.27 -5.29 -15.47
C LYS A 253 -6.19 -4.11 -16.43
N PHE A 254 -6.21 -2.91 -15.87
CA PHE A 254 -6.02 -1.66 -16.59
C PHE A 254 -4.57 -1.19 -16.43
N GLU A 255 -4.02 -0.61 -17.49
CA GLU A 255 -2.63 -0.13 -17.49
C GLU A 255 -2.44 1.05 -16.51
N SER A 256 -3.43 1.94 -16.44
CA SER A 256 -3.41 3.14 -15.61
C SER A 256 -3.80 2.88 -14.14
N SER A 257 -4.84 2.07 -13.92
CA SER A 257 -5.45 1.89 -12.59
C SER A 257 -5.07 0.59 -11.90
N GLY A 258 -4.50 -0.38 -12.62
CA GLY A 258 -4.14 -1.68 -12.07
C GLY A 258 -5.26 -2.70 -12.21
N LEU A 259 -5.19 -3.75 -11.41
CA LEU A 259 -6.18 -4.81 -11.36
C LEU A 259 -7.40 -4.34 -10.58
N ILE A 260 -8.58 -4.49 -11.18
CA ILE A 260 -9.86 -4.18 -10.56
C ILE A 260 -10.77 -5.39 -10.74
N GLU A 261 -11.43 -5.76 -9.66
CA GLU A 261 -12.41 -6.81 -9.58
C GLU A 261 -13.68 -6.22 -8.97
N VAL A 262 -14.80 -6.43 -9.66
CA VAL A 262 -16.12 -6.08 -9.16
C VAL A 262 -16.93 -7.35 -8.96
N MET A 263 -17.53 -7.45 -7.78
CA MET A 263 -18.45 -8.51 -7.43
C MET A 263 -19.82 -7.90 -7.15
N LEU A 264 -20.87 -8.41 -7.79
CA LEU A 264 -22.23 -7.85 -7.74
C LEU A 264 -23.24 -8.90 -7.29
N ASP A 265 -24.16 -8.52 -6.41
CA ASP A 265 -25.39 -9.27 -6.12
C ASP A 265 -26.56 -8.55 -6.79
N VAL A 266 -27.08 -9.13 -7.85
CA VAL A 266 -28.16 -8.54 -8.64
C VAL A 266 -29.43 -9.36 -8.45
N LYS A 267 -30.47 -8.74 -7.88
CA LYS A 267 -31.79 -9.36 -7.69
C LYS A 267 -32.84 -8.54 -8.40
N SER A 268 -33.67 -9.22 -9.20
CA SER A 268 -34.74 -8.58 -9.99
C SER A 268 -34.25 -7.41 -10.87
N GLY A 269 -33.01 -7.49 -11.36
CA GLY A 269 -32.40 -6.44 -12.18
C GLY A 269 -31.88 -5.22 -11.41
N ILE A 270 -31.87 -5.26 -10.07
CA ILE A 270 -31.36 -4.19 -9.20
C ILE A 270 -30.08 -4.67 -8.53
N ILE A 271 -29.08 -3.80 -8.45
CA ILE A 271 -27.83 -4.06 -7.72
C ILE A 271 -28.12 -3.92 -6.23
N GLU A 272 -28.25 -5.04 -5.51
CA GLU A 272 -28.48 -5.03 -4.07
C GLU A 272 -27.19 -4.85 -3.27
N ASP A 273 -26.10 -5.44 -3.75
CA ASP A 273 -24.78 -5.29 -3.15
C ASP A 273 -23.68 -5.28 -4.24
N ILE A 274 -22.59 -4.59 -3.94
CA ILE A 274 -21.42 -4.46 -4.80
C ILE A 274 -20.18 -4.40 -3.93
N LYS A 275 -19.12 -5.11 -4.36
CA LYS A 275 -17.78 -4.88 -3.85
C LYS A 275 -16.82 -4.64 -4.98
N ILE A 276 -16.00 -3.62 -4.80
CA ILE A 276 -14.89 -3.26 -5.67
C ILE A 276 -13.61 -3.60 -4.90
N SER A 277 -12.74 -4.38 -5.53
CA SER A 277 -11.48 -4.82 -4.95
C SER A 277 -10.37 -4.81 -6.00
N GLY A 278 -9.12 -4.75 -5.57
CA GLY A 278 -8.00 -4.66 -6.49
C GLY A 278 -6.73 -4.07 -5.90
N ASP A 279 -5.76 -3.82 -6.78
CA ASP A 279 -4.46 -3.22 -6.45
C ASP A 279 -4.37 -1.74 -6.87
N TYR A 280 -5.52 -1.08 -7.05
CA TYR A 280 -5.62 0.34 -7.38
C TYR A 280 -5.38 1.25 -6.17
N PHE A 281 -5.20 2.54 -6.45
CA PHE A 281 -5.15 3.60 -5.44
C PHE A 281 -6.45 4.40 -5.45
N SER A 282 -6.75 5.06 -4.33
CA SER A 282 -7.93 5.92 -4.21
C SER A 282 -7.62 7.12 -3.30
N VAL A 283 -8.28 8.24 -3.57
CA VAL A 283 -8.25 9.45 -2.72
C VAL A 283 -9.40 9.41 -1.71
N LYS A 284 -10.57 8.93 -2.14
CA LYS A 284 -11.76 8.70 -1.30
C LYS A 284 -11.94 7.22 -0.98
N GLU A 285 -12.85 6.95 -0.05
CA GLU A 285 -13.23 5.59 0.32
C GLU A 285 -14.03 4.94 -0.82
N THR A 286 -13.60 3.78 -1.31
CA THR A 286 -14.32 3.09 -2.39
C THR A 286 -15.69 2.59 -1.93
N ASP A 287 -15.89 2.35 -0.64
CA ASP A 287 -17.18 1.99 -0.06
C ASP A 287 -18.25 3.09 -0.31
N GLU A 288 -17.86 4.36 -0.42
CA GLU A 288 -18.79 5.44 -0.81
C GLU A 288 -19.30 5.27 -2.24
N LEU A 289 -18.44 4.86 -3.17
CA LEU A 289 -18.83 4.55 -4.55
C LEU A 289 -19.73 3.30 -4.60
N GLU A 290 -19.40 2.28 -3.81
CA GLU A 290 -20.22 1.06 -3.69
C GLU A 290 -21.64 1.43 -3.22
N ASP A 291 -21.76 2.25 -2.19
CA ASP A 291 -23.05 2.70 -1.66
C ASP A 291 -23.83 3.58 -2.65
N MET A 292 -23.15 4.39 -3.46
CA MET A 292 -23.79 5.16 -4.54
C MET A 292 -24.37 4.28 -5.65
N ILE A 293 -23.75 3.13 -5.93
CA ILE A 293 -24.19 2.20 -6.99
C ILE A 293 -25.34 1.30 -6.50
N LYS A 294 -25.40 0.97 -5.21
CA LYS A 294 -26.48 0.14 -4.65
C LYS A 294 -27.85 0.77 -4.91
N GLY A 295 -28.81 -0.08 -5.29
CA GLY A 295 -30.18 0.33 -5.63
C GLY A 295 -30.37 0.80 -7.07
N PHE A 296 -29.29 0.98 -7.86
CA PHE A 296 -29.43 1.22 -9.30
C PHE A 296 -29.87 -0.04 -10.02
N ASN A 297 -30.58 0.13 -11.13
CA ASN A 297 -30.82 -0.96 -12.06
C ASN A 297 -29.46 -1.40 -12.65
N TYR A 298 -29.26 -2.71 -12.79
CA TYR A 298 -28.11 -3.28 -13.49
C TYR A 298 -28.28 -3.10 -15.01
N ARG A 299 -28.18 -1.84 -15.46
CA ARG A 299 -28.31 -1.38 -16.84
C ARG A 299 -27.28 -0.29 -17.11
N GLU A 300 -26.60 -0.38 -18.24
CA GLU A 300 -25.47 0.48 -18.60
C GLU A 300 -25.78 1.97 -18.50
N ASP A 301 -26.92 2.42 -19.04
CA ASP A 301 -27.33 3.83 -19.06
C ASP A 301 -27.57 4.43 -17.66
N ASP A 302 -28.08 3.64 -16.71
CA ASP A 302 -28.33 4.12 -15.35
C ASP A 302 -27.01 4.34 -14.61
N ILE A 303 -26.07 3.40 -14.74
CA ILE A 303 -24.74 3.52 -14.16
C ILE A 303 -23.96 4.64 -14.83
N LYS A 304 -24.04 4.77 -16.15
CA LYS A 304 -23.40 5.87 -16.88
C LYS A 304 -23.87 7.24 -16.38
N SER A 305 -25.17 7.40 -16.19
CA SER A 305 -25.76 8.64 -15.66
C SER A 305 -25.25 8.95 -14.25
N LEU A 306 -25.08 7.95 -13.38
CA LEU A 306 -24.46 8.11 -12.06
C LEU A 306 -23.01 8.58 -12.19
N LEU A 307 -22.21 7.93 -13.03
CA LEU A 307 -20.78 8.23 -13.19
C LEU A 307 -20.52 9.62 -13.81
N GLU A 308 -21.49 10.22 -14.50
CA GLU A 308 -21.41 11.61 -14.97
C GLU A 308 -21.54 12.64 -13.83
N THR A 309 -22.11 12.24 -12.68
CA THR A 309 -22.31 13.13 -11.52
C THR A 309 -21.16 13.12 -10.52
N ILE A 310 -20.20 12.21 -10.69
CA ILE A 310 -19.08 12.01 -9.77
C ILE A 310 -17.74 12.00 -10.52
N LYS A 311 -16.66 12.36 -9.80
CA LYS A 311 -15.30 12.18 -10.30
C LYS A 311 -14.81 10.78 -9.92
N LEU A 312 -15.01 9.79 -10.80
CA LEU A 312 -14.67 8.38 -10.55
C LEU A 312 -13.19 8.18 -10.18
N ASP A 313 -12.30 9.00 -10.75
CA ASP A 313 -10.87 9.05 -10.46
C ASP A 313 -10.55 9.23 -8.96
N ASP A 314 -11.43 9.88 -8.19
CA ASP A 314 -11.24 10.03 -6.74
C ASP A 314 -11.37 8.69 -5.99
N TYR A 315 -12.16 7.74 -6.51
CA TYR A 315 -12.41 6.43 -5.88
C TYR A 315 -11.54 5.32 -6.45
N ILE A 316 -11.10 5.46 -7.70
CA ILE A 316 -10.18 4.57 -8.40
C ILE A 316 -9.28 5.42 -9.29
N THR A 317 -8.05 5.66 -8.85
CA THR A 317 -7.14 6.58 -9.52
C THR A 317 -6.85 6.15 -10.97
N ASN A 318 -6.92 7.11 -11.88
CA ASN A 318 -6.70 7.02 -13.33
C ASN A 318 -7.66 6.12 -14.12
N ILE A 319 -8.81 5.74 -13.56
CA ILE A 319 -9.79 4.94 -14.32
C ILE A 319 -10.73 5.87 -15.10
N LYS A 320 -11.09 5.48 -16.33
CA LYS A 320 -12.14 6.15 -17.10
C LYS A 320 -13.51 5.58 -16.82
N ASN A 321 -14.54 6.38 -17.01
CA ASN A 321 -15.93 5.94 -16.83
C ASN A 321 -16.26 4.76 -17.76
N GLU A 322 -15.82 4.79 -19.02
CA GLU A 322 -16.07 3.71 -19.98
C GLU A 322 -15.34 2.41 -19.61
N GLU A 323 -14.15 2.52 -19.01
CA GLU A 323 -13.38 1.37 -18.54
C GLU A 323 -14.08 0.66 -17.38
N PHE A 324 -14.61 1.44 -16.44
CA PHE A 324 -15.38 0.92 -15.29
C PHE A 324 -16.72 0.32 -15.73
N ILE A 325 -17.43 0.98 -16.65
CA ILE A 325 -18.67 0.46 -17.22
C ILE A 325 -18.41 -0.86 -17.93
N SER A 326 -17.40 -0.94 -18.80
CA SER A 326 -17.02 -2.21 -19.44
C SER A 326 -16.73 -3.29 -18.40
N LEU A 327 -15.99 -2.98 -17.33
CA LEU A 327 -15.76 -3.96 -16.26
C LEU A 327 -17.05 -4.46 -15.61
N LEU A 328 -18.03 -3.58 -15.37
CA LEU A 328 -19.29 -3.95 -14.72
C LEU A 328 -20.17 -4.88 -15.56
N PHE A 329 -20.08 -4.81 -16.88
CA PHE A 329 -20.95 -5.53 -17.82
C PHE A 329 -20.23 -6.53 -18.75
N ASP A 330 -18.90 -6.67 -18.63
CA ASP A 330 -18.07 -7.64 -19.38
C ASP A 330 -18.44 -9.11 -19.09
#